data_AF-A0A3B0UHJ9-F1
#
_entry.id   AF-A0A3B0UHJ9-F1
#
_cell.length_a   1.000
_cell.length_b   1.000
_cell.length_c   1.000
_cell.angle_alpha   90.00
_cell.angle_beta   90.00
_cell.angle_gamma   90.00
#
_symmetry.space_group_name_H-M   'P 1'
#
loop_
_entity.id
_entity.type
_entity.pdbx_description
1 polymer ?
#
loop_
_entity_poly.entity_id
_entity_poly.type
_entity_poly.pdbx_seq_one_letter_code
_entity_poly.pdbx_strand_id
1 'polypeptide(L)'
;ADVMKKVKAVSSLWLSRTFEELADFEWQAGYGAFSISHYDLKKTIRYIKNQKEHHKNEPFEDEIRKLLIKNNLKFDEKNLFK
;
A
#
# COMPACT_ATOMS: atom_id res chain seq x y z
N ALA A 1 -9.02 -3.28 11.51
CA ALA A 1 -7.70 -2.59 11.47
C ALA A 1 -6.60 -3.36 12.20
N ASP A 2 -6.92 -4.21 13.17
CA ASP A 2 -5.92 -4.87 14.04
C ASP A 2 -4.87 -5.70 13.31
N VAL A 3 -5.25 -6.37 12.21
CA VAL A 3 -4.32 -7.18 11.41
C VAL A 3 -3.19 -6.31 10.86
N MET A 4 -3.51 -5.22 10.16
CA MET A 4 -2.49 -4.34 9.58
C MET A 4 -1.66 -3.63 10.65
N LYS A 5 -2.28 -3.24 11.78
CA LYS A 5 -1.56 -2.68 12.92
C LYS A 5 -0.50 -3.66 13.44
N LYS A 6 -0.87 -4.93 13.65
CA LYS A 6 0.05 -5.98 14.13
C LYS A 6 1.15 -6.28 13.11
N VAL A 7 0.79 -6.45 11.83
CA VAL A 7 1.77 -6.73 10.75
C VAL A 7 2.83 -5.64 10.71
N LYS A 8 2.42 -4.36 10.69
CA LYS A 8 3.35 -3.23 10.63
C LYS A 8 4.21 -3.12 11.90
N ALA A 9 3.60 -3.23 13.08
CA ALA A 9 4.34 -3.14 14.35
C ALA A 9 5.37 -4.27 14.53
N VAL A 10 4.97 -5.52 14.27
CA VAL A 10 5.87 -6.68 14.44
C VAL A 10 6.99 -6.64 13.41
N SER A 11 6.70 -6.29 12.15
CA SER A 11 7.74 -6.20 11.12
C SER A 11 8.72 -5.05 11.35
N SER A 12 8.27 -3.86 11.76
CA SER A 12 9.19 -2.77 12.13
C SER A 12 10.10 -3.16 13.30
N LEU A 13 9.55 -3.82 14.33
CA LEU A 13 10.35 -4.29 15.45
C LEU A 13 11.36 -5.37 15.03
N TRP A 14 10.95 -6.28 14.14
CA TRP A 14 11.83 -7.32 13.65
C TRP A 14 12.96 -6.75 12.79
N LEU A 15 12.65 -5.85 11.87
CA LEU A 15 13.64 -5.21 10.99
C LEU A 15 14.67 -4.42 11.80
N SER A 16 14.23 -3.53 12.69
CA SER A 16 15.12 -2.71 13.53
C SER A 16 16.01 -3.52 14.47
N ARG A 17 15.59 -4.73 14.87
CA ARG A 17 16.40 -5.62 15.72
C ARG A 17 17.32 -6.56 14.96
N THR A 18 17.03 -6.80 13.68
CA THR A 18 17.74 -7.80 12.87
C THR A 18 18.78 -7.15 11.96
N PHE A 19 18.52 -5.94 11.48
CA PHE A 19 19.33 -5.21 10.53
C PHE A 19 19.66 -3.83 11.11
N GLU A 20 20.93 -3.59 11.41
CA GLU A 20 21.40 -2.33 12.00
C GLU A 20 21.12 -1.14 11.06
N GLU A 21 21.24 -1.36 9.75
CA GLU A 21 20.94 -0.36 8.72
C GLU A 21 19.45 0.01 8.62
N LEU A 22 18.57 -0.76 9.28
CA LEU A 22 17.13 -0.52 9.36
C LEU A 22 16.66 -0.18 10.78
N ALA A 23 17.57 0.25 11.67
CA ALA A 23 17.22 0.61 13.04
C ALA A 23 16.09 1.65 13.13
N ASP A 24 16.10 2.63 12.22
CA ASP A 24 15.11 3.71 12.13
C ASP A 24 14.00 3.43 11.10
N PHE A 25 13.87 2.19 10.63
CA PHE A 25 12.84 1.84 9.66
C PHE A 25 11.44 2.00 10.26
N GLU A 26 10.61 2.77 9.58
CA GLU A 26 9.19 2.87 9.84
C GLU A 26 8.35 2.69 8.59
N TRP A 27 7.16 2.13 8.77
CA TRP A 27 6.18 2.10 7.70
C TRP A 27 5.43 3.44 7.63
N GLN A 28 5.11 3.88 6.41
CA GLN A 28 4.19 5.00 6.16
C GLN A 28 2.95 4.95 7.07
N ALA A 29 2.49 6.09 7.58
CA ALA A 29 1.22 6.15 8.32
C ALA A 29 0.02 5.64 7.50
N GLY A 30 -0.95 5.03 8.19
CA GLY A 30 -2.16 4.48 7.56
C GLY A 30 -1.94 3.20 6.74
N TYR A 31 -2.98 2.77 6.03
CA TYR A 31 -2.94 1.69 5.04
C TYR A 31 -4.18 1.75 4.14
N GLY A 32 -4.07 1.26 2.90
CA GLY A 32 -5.19 1.03 2.00
C GLY A 32 -5.64 -0.43 2.04
N ALA A 33 -6.96 -0.68 2.02
CA ALA A 33 -7.51 -2.03 1.91
C ALA A 33 -8.71 -2.02 0.96
N PHE A 34 -8.61 -2.81 -0.10
CA PHE A 34 -9.62 -2.91 -1.15
C PHE A 34 -10.03 -4.37 -1.32
N SER A 35 -11.33 -4.66 -1.24
CA SER A 35 -11.87 -5.97 -1.57
C SER A 35 -11.90 -6.17 -3.08
N ILE A 36 -11.62 -7.39 -3.54
CA ILE A 36 -11.75 -7.77 -4.94
C ILE A 36 -12.72 -8.93 -5.08
N SER A 37 -13.37 -9.03 -6.24
CA SER A 37 -14.16 -10.21 -6.59
C SER A 37 -13.24 -11.40 -6.89
N HIS A 38 -13.74 -12.63 -6.75
CA HIS A 38 -12.99 -13.82 -7.15
C HIS A 38 -12.58 -13.79 -8.64
N TYR A 39 -13.43 -13.23 -9.50
CA TYR A 39 -13.15 -13.09 -10.93
C TYR A 39 -11.96 -12.19 -11.22
N ASP A 40 -11.70 -11.19 -10.38
CA ASP A 40 -10.57 -10.28 -10.54
C ASP A 40 -9.25 -10.88 -10.03
N LEU A 41 -9.25 -12.04 -9.37
CA LEU A 41 -8.05 -12.59 -8.73
C LEU A 41 -6.85 -12.69 -9.67
N LYS A 42 -7.03 -13.30 -10.85
CA LYS A 42 -5.95 -13.45 -11.84
C LYS A 42 -5.45 -12.10 -12.37
N LYS A 43 -6.36 -11.13 -12.52
CA LYS A 43 -6.05 -9.77 -12.97
C LYS A 43 -5.25 -9.03 -11.89
N THR A 44 -5.67 -9.10 -10.64
CA THR A 44 -4.99 -8.47 -9.49
C THR A 44 -3.60 -9.07 -9.28
N ILE A 45 -3.44 -10.39 -9.37
CA ILE A 45 -2.12 -11.04 -9.28
C ILE A 45 -1.19 -10.52 -10.37
N ARG A 46 -1.67 -10.43 -11.62
CA ARG A 46 -0.87 -9.92 -12.74
C ARG A 46 -0.49 -8.46 -12.55
N TYR A 47 -1.42 -7.64 -12.07
CA TYR A 47 -1.19 -6.24 -11.73
C TYR A 47 -0.07 -6.09 -10.68
N ILE A 48 -0.16 -6.81 -9.54
CA ILE A 48 0.86 -6.79 -8.48
C ILE A 48 2.24 -7.19 -9.01
N LYS A 49 2.32 -8.27 -9.82
CA LYS A 49 3.59 -8.75 -10.39
C LYS A 49 4.27 -7.73 -11.30
N ASN A 50 3.50 -6.84 -11.93
CA ASN A 50 4.00 -5.87 -12.90
C ASN A 50 4.15 -4.45 -12.32
N GLN A 51 3.95 -4.23 -11.00
CA GLN A 51 3.98 -2.90 -10.38
C GLN A 51 5.28 -2.13 -10.67
N LYS A 52 6.44 -2.81 -10.64
CA LYS A 52 7.73 -2.15 -10.90
C LYS A 52 7.81 -1.54 -12.31
N GLU A 53 7.22 -2.19 -13.31
CA GLU A 53 7.18 -1.66 -14.68
C GLU A 53 6.05 -0.63 -14.83
N HIS A 54 4.91 -0.85 -14.18
CA HIS A 54 3.79 0.07 -14.17
C HIS A 54 4.20 1.45 -13.60
N HIS A 55 4.89 1.46 -12.47
CA HIS A 55 5.34 2.67 -11.78
C HIS A 55 6.48 3.42 -12.49
N LYS A 56 7.02 2.89 -13.58
CA LYS A 56 7.87 3.70 -14.48
C LYS A 56 7.08 4.78 -15.22
N ASN A 57 5.78 4.54 -15.43
CA ASN A 57 4.91 5.41 -16.24
C ASN A 57 3.71 5.96 -15.44
N GLU A 58 3.41 5.38 -14.28
CA GLU A 58 2.30 5.81 -13.43
C GLU A 58 2.78 6.11 -12.01
N PRO A 59 2.81 7.38 -11.59
CA PRO A 59 3.19 7.75 -10.23
C PRO A 59 2.27 7.13 -9.18
N PHE A 60 2.84 6.78 -8.03
CA PHE A 60 2.10 6.20 -6.89
C PHE A 60 0.86 7.01 -6.50
N GLU A 61 0.98 8.33 -6.41
CA GLU A 61 -0.13 9.18 -6.01
C GLU A 61 -1.32 9.11 -6.98
N ASP A 62 -1.01 9.09 -8.29
CA ASP A 62 -2.03 8.98 -9.34
C ASP A 62 -2.73 7.63 -9.29
N GLU A 63 -1.97 6.57 -9.04
CA GLU A 63 -2.52 5.23 -8.87
C GLU A 63 -3.46 5.16 -7.66
N ILE A 64 -3.07 5.74 -6.51
CA ILE A 64 -3.91 5.81 -5.33
C ILE A 64 -5.20 6.60 -5.61
N ARG A 65 -5.12 7.76 -6.25
CA ARG A 65 -6.32 8.53 -6.67
C ARG A 65 -7.24 7.67 -7.53
N LYS A 66 -6.70 6.97 -8.53
CA LYS A 66 -7.48 6.07 -9.41
C LYS A 66 -8.12 4.93 -8.63
N LEU A 67 -7.42 4.31 -7.68
CA LEU A 67 -7.95 3.25 -6.83
C LEU A 67 -9.11 3.76 -5.97
N LEU A 68 -8.99 4.94 -5.37
CA LEU A 68 -10.04 5.55 -4.56
C LEU A 68 -11.28 5.88 -5.39
N ILE A 69 -11.09 6.54 -6.54
CA ILE A 69 -12.18 6.87 -7.49
C ILE A 69 -12.88 5.61 -7.97
N LYS A 70 -12.14 4.58 -8.39
CA LYS A 70 -12.69 3.31 -8.88
C LYS A 70 -13.56 2.60 -7.83
N ASN A 71 -13.25 2.78 -6.55
CA ASN A 71 -14.00 2.21 -5.43
C ASN A 71 -15.03 3.18 -4.83
N ASN A 72 -15.34 4.29 -5.52
CA ASN A 72 -16.29 5.32 -5.08
C ASN A 72 -15.99 5.89 -3.68
N LEU A 73 -14.72 5.95 -3.29
CA LEU A 73 -14.27 6.54 -2.04
C LEU A 73 -14.04 8.04 -2.23
N LYS A 74 -14.65 8.86 -1.38
CA LYS A 74 -14.36 10.29 -1.30
C LYS A 74 -13.10 10.51 -0.48
N PHE A 75 -12.22 11.39 -0.95
CA PHE A 75 -11.01 11.77 -0.27
C PHE A 75 -10.74 13.27 -0.44
N ASP A 76 -10.02 13.85 0.51
CA ASP A 76 -9.53 15.22 0.42
C ASP A 76 -8.12 15.21 -0.15
N GLU A 77 -7.98 15.75 -1.36
CA GLU A 77 -6.71 15.85 -2.08
C GLU A 77 -5.60 16.48 -1.23
N LYS A 78 -5.93 17.47 -0.39
CA LYS A 78 -4.94 18.18 0.43
C LYS A 78 -4.40 17.38 1.60
N ASN A 79 -5.08 16.29 1.98
CA ASN A 79 -4.76 15.50 3.16
C ASN A 79 -4.48 14.03 2.82
N LEU A 80 -4.50 13.64 1.54
CA LEU A 80 -4.35 12.25 1.12
C LEU A 80 -2.93 11.69 1.35
N PHE A 81 -1.91 12.54 1.24
CA PHE A 81 -0.49 12.16 1.34
C PHE A 81 0.27 12.96 2.42
N LYS A 82 -0.44 13.58 3.36
CA LYS A 82 0.15 14.27 4.51
C LYS A 82 0.39 13.33 5.68
#